data_AF-A0A960N5Z9-F1
#
_entry.id   AF-A0A960N5Z9-F1
#
_cell.length_a   1.000
_cell.length_b   1.000
_cell.length_c   1.000
_cell.angle_alpha   90.00
_cell.angle_beta   90.00
_cell.angle_gamma   90.00
#
_symmetry.space_group_name_H-M   'P 1'
#
loop_
_entity.id
_entity.type
_entity.pdbx_description
1 polymer ?
#
loop_
_entity_poly.entity_id
_entity_poly.type
_entity_poly.pdbx_seq_one_letter_code
_entity_poly.pdbx_strand_id
1 'polypeptide(L)'
;MPALPFASFKRLGLTVALTPAFLLPFNGRAQDASFDPAKVTPTTLPLELFHLPEGLEITLWASSPLFHNPTNIDIDPEGRIWVAEGVRYRKNFERRPEGDRIAVIEDTDGDGVADSSHTFVQEPALVAPLGVAVIG
;
A
#
# COMPACT_ATOMS: atom_id res chain seq x y z
N MET A 1 52.20 74.57 4.19
CA MET A 1 50.77 74.66 3.81
C MET A 1 50.21 73.24 3.76
N PRO A 2 49.01 73.00 4.31
CA PRO A 2 48.50 71.67 4.63
C PRO A 2 47.95 70.93 3.39
N ALA A 3 48.03 69.60 3.42
CA ALA A 3 47.45 68.71 2.42
C ALA A 3 45.91 68.68 2.53
N LEU A 4 45.22 68.73 1.38
CA LEU A 4 43.77 68.59 1.26
C LEU A 4 43.35 67.12 1.38
N PRO A 5 42.17 66.79 1.94
CA PRO A 5 41.75 65.40 2.14
C PRO A 5 41.14 64.83 0.84
N PHE A 6 41.54 63.61 0.49
CA PHE A 6 40.86 62.80 -0.53
C PHE A 6 39.52 62.30 0.01
N ALA A 7 38.44 62.57 -0.72
CA ALA A 7 37.11 62.06 -0.42
C ALA A 7 37.06 60.52 -0.58
N SER A 8 36.61 59.82 0.47
CA SER A 8 36.38 58.38 0.45
C SER A 8 35.02 58.07 -0.18
N PHE A 9 35.03 57.48 -1.38
CA PHE A 9 33.82 56.88 -1.98
C PHE A 9 33.48 55.59 -1.24
N LYS A 10 32.39 55.58 -0.48
CA LYS A 10 31.82 54.33 0.07
C LYS A 10 31.17 53.54 -1.07
N ARG A 11 31.81 52.45 -1.51
CA ARG A 11 31.13 51.41 -2.31
C ARG A 11 30.18 50.65 -1.37
N LEU A 12 28.88 50.71 -1.66
CA LEU A 12 27.89 49.87 -1.01
C LEU A 12 27.99 48.47 -1.62
N GLY A 13 28.69 47.55 -0.94
CA GLY A 13 28.71 46.14 -1.30
C GLY A 13 27.42 45.47 -0.83
N LEU A 14 26.55 45.07 -1.76
CA LEU A 14 25.40 44.22 -1.45
C LEU A 14 25.91 42.77 -1.31
N THR A 15 26.12 42.32 -0.08
CA THR A 15 26.39 40.90 0.21
C THR A 15 25.06 40.15 0.18
N VAL A 16 24.81 39.39 -0.88
CA VAL A 16 23.73 38.38 -0.88
C VAL A 16 24.22 37.19 -0.05
N ALA A 17 23.75 37.09 1.19
CA ALA A 17 23.93 35.88 1.97
C ALA A 17 23.00 34.80 1.41
N LEU A 18 23.55 33.81 0.70
CA LEU A 18 22.87 32.55 0.46
C LEU A 18 22.77 31.82 1.80
N THR A 19 21.64 31.97 2.48
CA THR A 19 21.28 31.03 3.54
C THR A 19 21.15 29.66 2.89
N PRO A 20 21.91 28.63 3.33
CA PRO A 20 21.64 27.28 2.87
C PRO A 20 20.22 26.95 3.33
N ALA A 21 19.31 26.87 2.37
CA ALA A 21 17.96 26.41 2.61
C ALA A 21 18.09 25.07 3.34
N PHE A 22 17.55 25.07 4.55
CA PHE A 22 17.36 23.94 5.44
C PHE A 22 17.30 22.62 4.65
N LEU A 23 18.36 21.82 4.76
CA LEU A 23 18.30 20.41 4.43
C LEU A 23 17.40 19.79 5.51
N LEU A 24 16.08 19.90 5.36
CA LEU A 24 15.19 19.01 6.09
C LEU A 24 15.66 17.61 5.73
N PRO A 25 16.02 16.74 6.70
CA PRO A 25 16.20 15.35 6.37
C PRO A 25 14.89 14.92 5.71
N PHE A 26 14.98 14.40 4.50
CA PHE A 26 13.95 13.52 3.99
C PHE A 26 13.88 12.37 4.98
N ASN A 27 13.10 12.54 6.04
CA ASN A 27 12.55 11.42 6.79
C ASN A 27 11.61 10.73 5.81
N GLY A 28 12.18 9.92 4.91
CA GLY A 28 11.46 8.78 4.40
C GLY A 28 10.93 8.09 5.65
N ARG A 29 9.60 8.04 5.80
CA ARG A 29 8.99 7.25 6.87
C ARG A 29 9.70 5.90 6.85
N ALA A 30 10.42 5.58 7.92
CA ALA A 30 10.80 4.20 8.16
C ALA A 30 9.49 3.43 8.08
N GLN A 31 9.34 2.63 7.02
CA GLN A 31 8.18 1.75 6.93
C GLN A 31 8.37 0.74 8.04
N ASP A 32 7.35 0.57 8.88
CA ASP A 32 7.36 -0.47 9.91
C ASP A 32 7.71 -1.79 9.22
N ALA A 33 8.92 -2.29 9.51
CA ALA A 33 9.50 -3.47 8.89
C ALA A 33 8.71 -4.75 9.21
N SER A 34 7.71 -4.65 10.08
CA SER A 34 6.85 -5.75 10.50
C SER A 34 5.39 -5.39 10.30
N PHE A 35 4.90 -5.42 9.05
CA PHE A 35 3.47 -5.62 8.84
C PHE A 35 3.14 -7.04 9.31
N ASP A 36 2.54 -7.15 10.50
CA ASP A 36 2.03 -8.41 11.04
C ASP A 36 0.51 -8.44 10.80
N PRO A 37 0.03 -9.12 9.74
CA PRO A 37 -1.40 -9.16 9.43
C PRO A 37 -2.23 -9.75 10.56
N ALA A 38 -1.66 -10.63 11.41
CA ALA A 38 -2.37 -11.22 12.54
C ALA A 38 -2.63 -10.20 13.67
N LYS A 39 -1.92 -9.06 13.67
CA LYS A 39 -2.08 -7.98 14.66
C LYS A 39 -2.95 -6.83 14.19
N VAL A 40 -3.42 -6.86 12.94
CA VAL A 40 -4.24 -5.79 12.37
C VAL A 40 -5.70 -6.20 12.46
N THR A 41 -6.48 -5.47 13.28
CA THR A 41 -7.94 -5.59 13.24
C THR A 41 -8.44 -4.98 11.93
N PRO A 42 -9.12 -5.76 11.07
CA PRO A 42 -9.70 -5.23 9.84
C PRO A 42 -10.71 -4.13 10.17
N THR A 43 -10.59 -3.00 9.50
CA THR A 43 -11.63 -1.97 9.54
C THR A 43 -12.58 -2.21 8.40
N THR A 44 -13.85 -2.45 8.70
CA THR A 44 -14.92 -2.53 7.69
C THR A 44 -15.54 -1.15 7.51
N LEU A 45 -15.92 -0.84 6.27
CA LEU A 45 -16.73 0.34 6.00
C LEU A 45 -18.20 0.00 6.22
N PRO A 46 -19.01 0.91 6.79
CA PRO A 46 -20.46 0.73 6.87
C PRO A 46 -21.07 0.56 5.47
N LEU A 47 -21.97 -0.41 5.30
CA LEU A 47 -22.58 -0.73 3.99
C LEU A 47 -23.52 0.39 3.51
N GLU A 48 -23.99 1.23 4.42
CA GLU A 48 -24.86 2.37 4.14
C GLU A 48 -24.16 3.49 3.34
N LEU A 49 -22.82 3.43 3.24
CA LEU A 49 -22.03 4.35 2.41
C LEU A 49 -22.11 4.01 0.90
N PHE A 50 -22.63 2.84 0.53
CA PHE A 50 -22.77 2.43 -0.86
C PHE A 50 -24.12 2.88 -1.43
N HIS A 51 -24.09 3.47 -2.62
CA HIS A 51 -25.30 3.80 -3.38
C HIS A 51 -25.55 2.72 -4.42
N LEU A 52 -26.68 2.03 -4.30
CA LEU A 52 -27.06 0.94 -5.19
C LEU A 52 -28.30 1.30 -6.02
N PRO A 53 -28.36 0.88 -7.30
CA PRO A 53 -29.60 0.82 -8.07
C PRO A 53 -30.70 0.01 -7.37
N GLU A 54 -31.96 0.29 -7.72
CA GLU A 54 -33.10 -0.50 -7.23
C GLU A 54 -32.94 -1.99 -7.63
N GLY A 55 -33.20 -2.88 -6.67
CA GLY A 55 -33.13 -4.34 -6.87
C GLY A 55 -31.74 -4.95 -6.69
N LEU A 56 -30.72 -4.18 -6.29
CA LEU A 56 -29.39 -4.69 -5.93
C LEU A 56 -29.14 -4.62 -4.42
N GLU A 57 -28.35 -5.57 -3.92
CA GLU A 57 -27.91 -5.69 -2.53
C GLU A 57 -26.38 -5.75 -2.48
N ILE A 58 -25.80 -5.30 -1.36
CA ILE A 58 -24.39 -5.46 -1.04
C ILE A 58 -24.24 -6.13 0.32
N THR A 59 -23.37 -7.13 0.40
CA THR A 59 -23.00 -7.81 1.63
C THR A 59 -21.48 -7.96 1.72
N LEU A 60 -20.95 -8.15 2.93
CA LEU A 60 -19.55 -8.48 3.13
C LEU A 60 -19.36 -9.99 3.00
N TRP A 61 -18.71 -10.43 1.92
CA TRP A 61 -18.45 -11.86 1.68
C TRP A 61 -17.15 -12.35 2.35
N ALA A 62 -16.05 -11.59 2.26
CA ALA A 62 -14.78 -11.94 2.89
C ALA A 62 -14.03 -10.69 3.35
N SER A 63 -13.20 -10.84 4.39
CA SER A 63 -12.31 -9.79 4.87
C SER A 63 -10.98 -10.37 5.36
N SER A 64 -9.98 -9.51 5.58
CA SER A 64 -8.78 -9.95 6.30
C SER A 64 -9.19 -10.57 7.65
N PRO A 65 -8.49 -11.62 8.14
CA PRO A 65 -7.21 -12.14 7.67
C PRO A 65 -7.29 -13.23 6.58
N LEU A 66 -8.44 -13.48 5.94
CA LEU A 66 -8.53 -14.49 4.87
C LEU A 66 -7.60 -14.16 3.69
N PHE A 67 -7.40 -12.87 3.41
CA PHE A 67 -6.47 -12.38 2.40
C PHE A 67 -5.93 -10.99 2.75
N HIS A 68 -4.89 -10.57 2.03
CA HIS A 68 -4.22 -9.28 2.19
C HIS A 68 -3.87 -8.61 0.87
N ASN A 69 -4.16 -7.32 0.76
CA ASN A 69 -3.78 -6.46 -0.36
C ASN A 69 -4.13 -7.07 -1.74
N PRO A 70 -5.41 -7.34 -2.03
CA PRO A 70 -5.84 -7.95 -3.29
C PRO A 70 -5.51 -7.02 -4.46
N THR A 71 -4.89 -7.55 -5.51
CA THR A 71 -4.59 -6.85 -6.76
C THR A 71 -5.46 -7.33 -7.93
N ASN A 72 -5.87 -8.60 -7.90
CA ASN A 72 -6.79 -9.23 -8.85
C ASN A 72 -7.52 -10.38 -8.17
N ILE A 73 -8.72 -10.70 -8.64
CA ILE A 73 -9.47 -11.90 -8.23
C ILE A 73 -9.99 -12.69 -9.44
N ASP A 74 -10.22 -13.98 -9.28
CA ASP A 74 -11.00 -14.82 -10.20
C ASP A 74 -11.85 -15.83 -9.41
N ILE A 75 -12.90 -16.37 -10.05
CA ILE A 75 -13.84 -17.32 -9.42
C ILE A 75 -13.76 -18.65 -10.18
N ASP A 76 -13.56 -19.75 -9.45
CA ASP A 76 -13.50 -21.08 -10.06
C ASP A 76 -14.89 -21.76 -10.15
N PRO A 77 -15.02 -22.91 -10.84
CA PRO A 77 -16.29 -23.62 -10.97
C PRO A 77 -16.90 -24.11 -9.65
N GLU A 78 -16.09 -24.23 -8.60
CA GLU A 78 -16.55 -24.57 -7.25
C GLU A 78 -17.04 -23.34 -6.46
N GLY A 79 -16.91 -22.13 -7.02
CA GLY A 79 -17.34 -20.89 -6.39
C GLY A 79 -16.31 -20.27 -5.43
N ARG A 80 -15.07 -20.77 -5.41
CA ARG A 80 -14.00 -20.21 -4.57
C ARG A 80 -13.42 -18.97 -5.24
N ILE A 81 -12.98 -18.01 -4.41
CA ILE A 81 -12.33 -16.79 -4.88
C ILE A 81 -10.81 -16.92 -4.78
N TRP A 82 -10.15 -16.82 -5.92
CA TRP A 82 -8.70 -16.83 -6.05
C TRP A 82 -8.20 -15.39 -6.03
N VAL A 83 -7.33 -15.06 -5.08
CA VAL A 83 -6.84 -13.69 -4.85
C VAL A 83 -5.35 -13.61 -5.13
N ALA A 84 -4.98 -12.77 -6.09
CA ALA A 84 -3.61 -12.31 -6.24
C ALA A 84 -3.31 -11.26 -5.16
N GLU A 85 -2.32 -11.50 -4.30
CA GLU A 85 -1.95 -10.58 -3.23
C GLU A 85 -0.71 -9.77 -3.63
N GLY A 86 -0.70 -8.46 -3.34
CA GLY A 86 0.41 -7.56 -3.66
C GLY A 86 1.16 -6.99 -2.46
N VAL A 87 1.34 -7.76 -1.38
CA VAL A 87 1.88 -7.27 -0.10
C VAL A 87 3.25 -6.61 -0.24
N ARG A 88 4.09 -7.08 -1.16
CA ARG A 88 5.43 -6.53 -1.41
C ARG A 88 5.49 -5.37 -2.41
N TYR A 89 4.35 -4.83 -2.85
CA TYR A 89 4.31 -3.74 -3.84
C TYR A 89 5.22 -2.55 -3.46
N ARG A 90 6.01 -2.06 -4.42
CA ARG A 90 7.01 -0.98 -4.30
C ARG A 90 8.15 -1.27 -3.32
N LYS A 91 8.15 -0.62 -2.15
CA LYS A 91 9.25 -0.65 -1.17
C LYS A 91 8.99 -1.66 -0.03
N ASN A 92 7.96 -2.48 -0.16
CA ASN A 92 7.43 -3.32 0.90
C ASN A 92 7.99 -4.76 0.90
N PHE A 93 9.14 -5.01 0.26
CA PHE A 93 9.68 -6.37 0.11
C PHE A 93 9.86 -7.12 1.44
N GLU A 94 10.21 -6.41 2.51
CA GLU A 94 10.46 -6.97 3.84
C GLU A 94 9.18 -7.41 4.57
N ARG A 95 8.00 -6.97 4.13
CA ARG A 95 6.72 -7.35 4.78
C ARG A 95 6.40 -8.84 4.64
N ARG A 96 6.99 -9.51 3.64
CA ARG A 96 6.71 -10.92 3.33
C ARG A 96 7.89 -11.58 2.59
N PRO A 97 9.00 -11.87 3.28
CA PRO A 97 10.24 -12.31 2.65
C PRO A 97 10.09 -13.54 1.73
N GLU A 98 9.14 -14.42 2.03
CA GLU A 98 8.88 -15.66 1.33
C GLU A 98 8.24 -15.48 -0.06
N GLY A 99 7.72 -14.29 -0.40
CA GLY A 99 6.99 -14.09 -1.66
C GLY A 99 5.63 -13.45 -1.50
N ASP A 100 5.11 -12.80 -2.55
CA ASP A 100 3.66 -12.65 -2.63
C ASP A 100 3.01 -14.00 -2.98
N ARG A 101 1.69 -14.10 -2.82
CA ARG A 101 0.98 -15.37 -2.99
C ARG A 101 -0.27 -15.22 -3.83
N ILE A 102 -0.73 -16.35 -4.33
CA ILE A 102 -2.13 -16.55 -4.72
C ILE A 102 -2.82 -17.27 -3.56
N ALA A 103 -3.84 -16.64 -2.98
CA ALA A 103 -4.68 -17.23 -1.94
C ALA A 103 -5.99 -17.74 -2.56
N VAL A 104 -6.58 -18.76 -1.95
CA VAL A 104 -7.89 -19.31 -2.34
C VAL A 104 -8.80 -19.21 -1.13
N ILE A 105 -9.93 -18.53 -1.30
CA ILE A 105 -10.90 -18.24 -0.25
C ILE A 105 -12.18 -19.01 -0.55
N GLU A 106 -12.76 -19.62 0.47
CA GLU A 106 -13.90 -20.52 0.35
C GLU A 106 -14.92 -20.27 1.47
N ASP A 107 -16.20 -20.37 1.10
CA ASP A 107 -17.34 -20.55 2.00
C ASP A 107 -17.64 -22.05 2.02
N THR A 108 -17.38 -22.71 3.14
CA THR A 108 -17.44 -24.17 3.28
C THR A 108 -18.79 -24.66 3.79
N ASP A 109 -19.61 -23.79 4.37
CA ASP A 109 -20.92 -24.12 4.92
C ASP A 109 -22.10 -23.57 4.11
N GLY A 110 -21.83 -22.71 3.13
CA GLY A 110 -22.80 -22.19 2.16
C GLY A 110 -23.70 -21.10 2.74
N ASP A 111 -23.28 -20.43 3.81
CA ASP A 111 -24.05 -19.34 4.43
C ASP A 111 -23.92 -17.99 3.69
N GLY A 112 -23.07 -17.94 2.65
CA GLY A 112 -22.79 -16.74 1.87
C GLY A 112 -21.67 -15.88 2.45
N VAL A 113 -20.90 -16.39 3.40
CA VAL A 113 -19.74 -15.74 4.03
C VAL A 113 -18.55 -16.69 3.98
N ALA A 114 -17.42 -16.21 3.50
CA ALA A 114 -16.21 -17.02 3.50
C ALA A 114 -15.69 -17.29 4.92
N ASP A 115 -15.32 -18.54 5.18
CA ASP A 115 -14.78 -18.99 6.46
C ASP A 115 -13.36 -19.57 6.35
N SER A 116 -12.91 -19.89 5.14
CA SER A 116 -11.66 -20.61 4.90
C SER A 116 -10.75 -19.90 3.91
N SER A 117 -9.44 -20.05 4.11
CA SER A 117 -8.41 -19.56 3.19
C SER A 117 -7.17 -20.45 3.23
N HIS A 118 -6.59 -20.70 2.06
CA HIS A 118 -5.28 -21.34 1.96
C HIS A 118 -4.41 -20.70 0.87
N THR A 119 -3.09 -20.89 0.99
CA THR A 119 -2.11 -20.45 -0.01
C THR A 119 -2.02 -21.51 -1.11
N PHE A 120 -2.28 -21.13 -2.36
CA PHE A 120 -2.04 -22.02 -3.51
C PHE A 120 -0.57 -22.00 -3.94
N VAL A 121 0.00 -20.81 -4.11
CA VAL A 121 1.42 -20.62 -4.46
C VAL A 121 1.96 -19.38 -3.77
N GLN A 122 3.20 -19.46 -3.28
CA GLN A 122 3.90 -18.34 -2.67
C GLN A 122 5.40 -18.47 -2.91
N GLU A 123 5.99 -17.49 -3.60
CA GLU A 123 7.39 -17.56 -4.01
C GLU A 123 8.07 -16.19 -4.07
N PRO A 124 9.38 -16.10 -3.79
CA PRO A 124 10.10 -14.83 -3.82
C PRO A 124 10.05 -14.11 -5.17
N ALA A 125 9.91 -14.84 -6.27
CA ALA A 125 9.82 -14.29 -7.63
C ALA A 125 8.43 -13.72 -7.96
N LEU A 126 7.38 -14.16 -7.26
CA LEU A 126 6.02 -13.65 -7.44
C LEU A 126 5.90 -12.29 -6.73
N VAL A 127 6.13 -11.20 -7.45
CA VAL A 127 6.14 -9.83 -6.89
C VAL A 127 4.95 -9.06 -7.43
N ALA A 128 4.03 -8.68 -6.52
CA ALA A 128 2.83 -7.91 -6.80
C ALA A 128 2.12 -8.34 -8.11
N PRO A 129 1.71 -9.62 -8.22
CA PRO A 129 1.00 -10.11 -9.39
C PRO A 129 -0.22 -9.22 -9.68
N LEU A 130 -0.44 -8.90 -10.95
CA LEU A 130 -1.55 -8.04 -11.37
C LEU A 130 -2.71 -8.81 -12.01
N GLY A 131 -2.60 -10.14 -12.09
CA GLY A 131 -3.58 -11.00 -12.73
C GLY A 131 -3.53 -12.42 -12.17
N VAL A 132 -4.71 -13.01 -12.02
CA VAL A 132 -4.92 -14.45 -11.83
C VAL A 132 -6.07 -14.85 -12.74
N ALA A 133 -5.95 -16.01 -13.37
CA ALA A 133 -7.02 -16.61 -14.17
C ALA A 133 -7.04 -18.11 -13.85
N VAL A 134 -8.20 -18.62 -13.46
CA VAL A 134 -8.45 -20.03 -13.21
C VAL A 134 -9.11 -20.61 -14.46
N ILE A 135 -8.44 -21.57 -15.09
CA ILE A 135 -8.91 -22.21 -16.31
C ILE A 135 -9.30 -23.64 -15.93
N GLY A 136 -10.59 -23.94 -15.97
CA GLY A 136 -11.19 -25.22 -15.60
C GLY A 136 -12.54 -25.40 -16.26
#